data_AF-A0A4R8QCN0-F1
#
_entry.id   AF-A0A4R8QCN0-F1
#
_cell.length_a   1.000
_cell.length_b   1.000
_cell.length_c   1.000
_cell.angle_alpha   90.00
_cell.angle_beta   90.00
_cell.angle_gamma   90.00
#
_symmetry.space_group_name_H-M   'P 1'
#
loop_
_entity.id
_entity.type
_entity.pdbx_description
1 polymer ?
#
loop_
_entity_poly.entity_id
_entity_poly.type
_entity_poly.pdbx_seq_one_letter_code
_entity_poly.pdbx_strand_id
1 'polypeptide(L)'
;MDTEIPAIHPAVAVKAPREPLILIDAPTHPPGAGEVIVRVEWTSSTPYHLHQADGGLLIDMFPRILGDTFAGTVLLVGPGPHHVADMAVGDKVLGYSFRDAKDGKEKAAQTLITVPTFLLGRMPAGLSMQQAVTVPDNIVTVFQAAVVDLELPLPWPIPEGWVPPAAEAPILLWGGAGSVGMYAIQVFRHWGYRNLVVVASAKHHAYLESLGAAVCFDYRDKHVVRRIQEHLGPGGAPYVIDCIGHLTGSLGPITKLAGKGTRVAVMLPVVVSDPTETQAPVYQMTEPAEGQWKEGVVVRGVRTHFYLKNQLFKDKMQTEIIPTLLEQGIVRPNPHRIVEGATLLERAQDAIVLLRNKAVSGERLVWRVSEDDAIV
;
A
#
# COMPACT_ATOMS: atom_id res chain seq x y z
N MET A 1 -8.62 -34.58 -0.32
CA MET A 1 -7.81 -34.85 0.87
C MET A 1 -8.32 -33.91 1.94
N ASP A 2 -8.80 -34.45 3.06
CA ASP A 2 -9.24 -33.63 4.18
C ASP A 2 -7.98 -33.00 4.79
N THR A 3 -7.74 -31.73 4.47
CA THR A 3 -6.61 -30.98 5.00
C THR A 3 -6.89 -30.71 6.49
N GLU A 4 -6.11 -31.34 7.38
CA GLU A 4 -6.18 -31.03 8.80
C GLU A 4 -5.64 -29.61 9.04
N ILE A 5 -6.49 -28.73 9.56
CA ILE A 5 -6.12 -27.36 9.88
C ILE A 5 -5.60 -27.32 11.31
N PRO A 6 -4.32 -26.96 11.54
CA PRO A 6 -3.75 -26.98 12.88
C PRO A 6 -4.39 -25.89 13.75
N ALA A 7 -4.53 -26.17 15.05
CA ALA A 7 -5.13 -25.23 16.02
C ALA A 7 -4.23 -24.01 16.30
N ILE A 8 -2.92 -24.16 16.10
CA ILE A 8 -1.91 -23.10 16.21
C ILE A 8 -0.97 -23.16 15.01
N HIS A 9 -0.36 -22.04 14.67
CA HIS A 9 0.55 -21.95 13.54
C HIS A 9 1.57 -20.82 13.75
N PRO A 10 2.72 -20.84 13.06
CA PRO A 10 3.76 -19.83 13.26
C PRO A 10 3.36 -18.45 12.70
N ALA A 11 3.67 -17.41 13.48
CA ALA A 11 3.52 -16.00 13.11
C ALA A 11 4.74 -15.17 13.52
N VAL A 12 5.02 -14.11 12.77
CA VAL A 12 6.06 -13.12 13.08
C VAL A 12 5.44 -11.90 13.74
N ALA A 13 5.98 -11.53 14.90
CA ALA A 13 5.49 -10.41 15.69
C ALA A 13 6.59 -9.41 16.06
N VAL A 14 6.19 -8.15 16.21
CA VAL A 14 6.99 -7.14 16.91
C VAL A 14 6.89 -7.42 18.41
N LYS A 15 8.04 -7.57 19.08
CA LYS A 15 8.12 -7.77 20.53
C LYS A 15 8.06 -6.44 21.30
N ALA A 16 8.78 -5.44 20.81
CA ALA A 16 8.79 -4.07 21.31
C ALA A 16 9.45 -3.18 20.22
N PRO A 17 9.32 -1.84 20.29
CA PRO A 17 9.98 -0.96 19.35
C PRO A 17 11.50 -1.19 19.33
N ARG A 18 12.06 -1.36 18.12
CA ARG A 18 13.49 -1.56 17.83
C ARG A 18 14.12 -2.86 18.32
N GLU A 19 13.35 -3.76 18.91
CA GLU A 19 13.79 -5.12 19.20
C GLU A 19 13.73 -5.97 17.91
N PRO A 20 14.54 -7.04 17.80
CA PRO A 20 14.35 -8.04 16.77
C PRO A 20 12.92 -8.59 16.79
N LEU A 21 12.42 -8.93 15.60
CA LEU A 21 11.16 -9.65 15.46
C LEU A 21 11.27 -11.00 16.15
N ILE A 22 10.12 -11.54 16.56
CA ILE A 22 10.03 -12.85 17.20
C ILE A 22 9.05 -13.75 16.46
N LEU A 23 9.29 -15.06 16.55
CA LEU A 23 8.32 -16.07 16.15
C LEU A 23 7.41 -16.38 17.34
N ILE A 24 6.10 -16.47 17.10
CA ILE A 24 5.10 -16.85 18.09
C ILE A 24 4.16 -17.91 17.51
N ASP A 25 3.50 -18.66 18.39
CA ASP A 25 2.37 -19.52 18.02
C ASP A 25 1.09 -18.68 18.03
N ALA A 26 0.51 -18.48 16.85
CA ALA A 26 -0.78 -17.80 16.67
C ALA A 26 -1.93 -18.82 16.66
N PRO A 27 -3.08 -18.50 17.28
CA PRO A 27 -4.26 -19.35 17.20
C PRO A 27 -4.87 -19.34 15.79
N THR A 28 -5.26 -20.51 15.30
CA THR A 28 -6.06 -20.60 14.08
C THR A 28 -7.53 -20.39 14.40
N HIS A 29 -8.13 -19.34 13.85
CA HIS A 29 -9.54 -19.04 14.07
C HIS A 29 -10.42 -19.76 13.04
N PRO A 30 -11.40 -20.57 13.44
CA PRO A 30 -12.36 -21.14 12.49
C PRO A 30 -13.09 -20.03 11.71
N PRO A 31 -13.34 -20.19 10.40
CA PRO A 31 -13.97 -19.16 9.61
C PRO A 31 -15.47 -19.07 9.96
N GLY A 32 -15.92 -17.88 10.33
CA GLY A 32 -17.35 -17.58 10.49
C GLY A 32 -18.05 -17.34 9.15
N ALA A 33 -19.30 -16.91 9.21
CA ALA A 33 -20.05 -16.57 8.00
C ALA A 33 -19.39 -15.41 7.24
N GLY A 34 -19.22 -15.59 5.92
CA GLY A 34 -18.54 -14.62 5.07
C GLY A 34 -17.02 -14.60 5.19
N GLU A 35 -16.40 -15.49 5.99
CA GLU A 35 -14.95 -15.60 6.17
C GLU A 35 -14.39 -16.87 5.54
N VAL A 36 -13.07 -16.89 5.34
CA VAL A 36 -12.29 -18.05 4.87
C VAL A 36 -11.01 -18.18 5.70
N ILE A 37 -10.45 -19.39 5.74
CA ILE A 37 -9.04 -19.60 6.11
C ILE A 37 -8.22 -19.66 4.82
N VAL A 38 -7.17 -18.86 4.76
CA VAL A 38 -6.20 -18.85 3.66
C VAL A 38 -4.84 -19.29 4.21
N ARG A 39 -4.19 -20.23 3.51
CA ARG A 39 -2.77 -20.49 3.68
C ARG A 39 -2.00 -19.36 3.01
N VAL A 40 -1.37 -18.52 3.81
CA VAL A 40 -0.58 -17.40 3.29
C VAL A 40 0.73 -17.94 2.73
N GLU A 41 0.93 -17.79 1.43
CA GLU A 41 2.16 -18.25 0.76
C GLU A 41 3.16 -17.10 0.65
N TRP A 42 2.67 -15.89 0.39
CA TRP A 42 3.49 -14.70 0.23
C TRP A 42 2.86 -13.50 0.92
N THR A 43 3.73 -12.58 1.35
CA THR A 43 3.36 -11.25 1.83
C THR A 43 4.41 -10.22 1.35
N SER A 44 4.19 -8.95 1.67
CA SER A 44 5.09 -7.86 1.31
C SER A 44 5.35 -6.92 2.48
N SER A 45 6.52 -6.27 2.45
CA SER A 45 6.91 -5.29 3.47
C SER A 45 6.78 -3.86 2.97
N THR A 46 6.20 -3.01 3.81
CA THR A 46 5.95 -1.58 3.58
C THR A 46 6.77 -0.73 4.56
N PRO A 47 6.95 0.58 4.30
CA PRO A 47 7.41 1.51 5.33
C PRO A 47 6.55 1.48 6.61
N TYR A 48 5.25 1.19 6.50
CA TYR A 48 4.38 1.05 7.68
C TYR A 48 4.84 -0.05 8.63
N HIS A 49 5.26 -1.21 8.13
CA HIS A 49 5.81 -2.28 8.98
C HIS A 49 7.12 -1.87 9.66
N LEU A 50 7.96 -1.08 8.99
CA LEU A 50 9.15 -0.48 9.63
C LEU A 50 8.73 0.51 10.72
N HIS A 51 7.73 1.35 10.48
CA HIS A 51 7.24 2.30 11.49
C HIS A 51 6.65 1.61 12.72
N GLN A 52 6.00 0.46 12.52
CA GLN A 52 5.56 -0.43 13.59
C GLN A 52 6.75 -1.03 14.34
N ALA A 53 7.70 -1.63 13.62
CA ALA A 53 8.86 -2.28 14.22
C ALA A 53 9.77 -1.31 14.99
N ASP A 54 10.06 -0.12 14.45
CA ASP A 54 11.03 0.81 15.05
C ASP A 54 10.39 1.87 15.97
N GLY A 55 9.11 2.18 15.77
CA GLY A 55 8.43 3.25 16.52
C GLY A 55 7.17 2.83 17.26
N GLY A 56 6.75 1.56 17.18
CA GLY A 56 5.49 1.11 17.78
C GLY A 56 4.26 1.81 17.20
N LEU A 57 4.35 2.31 15.96
CA LEU A 57 3.29 3.11 15.35
C LEU A 57 1.97 2.32 15.30
N LEU A 58 0.94 2.85 15.96
CA LEU A 58 -0.39 2.23 16.04
C LEU A 58 -0.36 0.81 16.65
N ILE A 59 0.59 0.52 17.54
CA ILE A 59 0.58 -0.70 18.35
C ILE A 59 0.25 -0.31 19.79
N ASP A 60 -0.88 -0.80 20.28
CA ASP A 60 -1.36 -0.58 21.65
C ASP A 60 -0.89 -1.66 22.63
N MET A 61 -0.51 -2.84 22.12
CA MET A 61 -0.07 -3.98 22.90
C MET A 61 0.96 -4.81 22.14
N PHE A 62 1.99 -5.26 22.87
CA PHE A 62 2.97 -6.21 22.37
C PHE A 62 2.83 -7.59 23.06
N PRO A 63 3.20 -8.69 22.39
CA PRO A 63 3.66 -8.76 21.00
C PRO A 63 2.51 -8.53 19.99
N ARG A 64 2.83 -8.04 18.78
CA ARG A 64 1.85 -7.76 17.72
C ARG A 64 2.29 -8.38 16.38
N ILE A 65 1.43 -9.21 15.79
CA ILE A 65 1.65 -9.81 14.46
C ILE A 65 1.65 -8.71 13.38
N LEU A 66 2.61 -8.79 12.46
CA LEU A 66 2.79 -7.83 11.35
C LEU A 66 2.05 -8.23 10.08
N GLY A 67 2.07 -7.32 9.10
CA GLY A 67 1.65 -7.61 7.73
C GLY A 67 0.17 -7.32 7.52
N ASP A 68 -0.14 -6.59 6.45
CA ASP A 68 -1.52 -6.31 6.07
C ASP A 68 -1.87 -6.80 4.66
N THR A 69 -0.93 -7.35 3.91
CA THR A 69 -1.16 -7.79 2.52
C THR A 69 -0.72 -9.23 2.36
N PHE A 70 -1.53 -10.06 1.73
CA PHE A 70 -1.22 -11.47 1.54
C PHE A 70 -1.64 -11.96 0.15
N ALA A 71 -1.01 -13.05 -0.28
CA ALA A 71 -1.51 -13.90 -1.35
C ALA A 71 -1.32 -15.36 -0.95
N GLY A 72 -2.28 -16.20 -1.31
CA GLY A 72 -2.31 -17.57 -0.83
C GLY A 72 -3.47 -18.39 -1.36
N THR A 73 -3.66 -19.56 -0.76
CA THR A 73 -4.65 -20.54 -1.20
C THR A 73 -5.72 -20.74 -0.12
N VAL A 74 -6.99 -20.70 -0.50
CA VAL A 74 -8.13 -20.96 0.41
C VAL A 74 -8.10 -22.40 0.88
N LEU A 75 -8.06 -22.61 2.19
CA LEU A 75 -8.08 -23.94 2.81
C LEU A 75 -9.45 -24.32 3.35
N LEU A 76 -10.20 -23.35 3.90
CA LEU A 76 -11.55 -23.55 4.39
C LEU A 76 -12.43 -22.35 4.07
N VAL A 77 -13.70 -22.62 3.80
CA VAL A 77 -14.73 -21.61 3.57
C VAL A 77 -15.74 -21.70 4.72
N GLY A 78 -16.02 -20.56 5.35
CA GLY A 78 -17.02 -20.48 6.41
C GLY A 78 -18.44 -20.78 5.90
N PRO A 79 -19.42 -20.94 6.80
CA PRO A 79 -20.80 -21.22 6.39
C PRO A 79 -21.51 -19.98 5.82
N GLY A 80 -22.51 -20.20 4.96
CA GLY A 80 -23.41 -19.13 4.51
C GLY A 80 -22.88 -18.31 3.32
N PRO A 81 -23.48 -17.14 3.04
CA PRO A 81 -23.11 -16.34 1.88
C PRO A 81 -21.77 -15.63 2.08
N HIS A 82 -21.01 -15.53 0.99
CA HIS A 82 -19.74 -14.82 0.92
C HIS A 82 -19.84 -13.63 -0.02
N HIS A 83 -18.99 -12.63 0.22
CA HIS A 83 -18.95 -11.43 -0.60
C HIS A 83 -18.37 -11.71 -1.99
N VAL A 84 -17.43 -12.65 -2.07
CA VAL A 84 -16.96 -13.24 -3.33
C VAL A 84 -17.80 -14.47 -3.62
N ALA A 85 -18.57 -14.42 -4.71
CA ALA A 85 -19.44 -15.52 -5.12
C ALA A 85 -18.64 -16.80 -5.43
N ASP A 86 -19.20 -17.95 -5.09
CA ASP A 86 -18.66 -19.29 -5.41
C ASP A 86 -17.24 -19.57 -4.87
N MET A 87 -16.83 -18.90 -3.78
CA MET A 87 -15.51 -19.11 -3.16
C MET A 87 -15.34 -20.57 -2.75
N ALA A 88 -14.25 -21.19 -3.16
CA ALA A 88 -13.99 -22.61 -2.94
C ALA A 88 -12.60 -22.87 -2.35
N VAL A 89 -12.47 -24.03 -1.69
CA VAL A 89 -11.16 -24.56 -1.28
C VAL A 89 -10.30 -24.76 -2.53
N GLY A 90 -9.05 -24.30 -2.47
CA GLY A 90 -8.11 -24.31 -3.58
C GLY A 90 -8.08 -23.02 -4.40
N ASP A 91 -9.02 -22.09 -4.19
CA ASP A 91 -8.98 -20.78 -4.84
C ASP A 91 -7.72 -20.01 -4.42
N LYS A 92 -7.02 -19.43 -5.40
CA LYS A 92 -5.89 -18.54 -5.19
C LYS A 92 -6.40 -17.11 -5.01
N VAL A 93 -6.00 -16.46 -3.92
CA VAL A 93 -6.51 -15.15 -3.52
C VAL A 93 -5.39 -14.19 -3.18
N LEU A 94 -5.69 -12.90 -3.33
CA LEU A 94 -4.88 -11.79 -2.83
C LEU A 94 -5.75 -10.86 -1.99
N GLY A 95 -5.17 -10.18 -1.00
CA GLY A 95 -5.95 -9.29 -0.16
C GLY A 95 -5.11 -8.27 0.62
N TYR A 96 -5.80 -7.23 1.09
CA TYR A 96 -5.29 -6.28 2.07
C TYR A 96 -6.20 -6.29 3.31
N SER A 97 -5.75 -6.98 4.35
CA SER A 97 -6.44 -7.17 5.62
C SER A 97 -5.64 -6.51 6.74
N PHE A 98 -6.27 -5.58 7.44
CA PHE A 98 -5.56 -4.67 8.34
C PHE A 98 -6.30 -4.45 9.66
N ARG A 99 -7.46 -5.10 9.84
CA ARG A 99 -8.30 -4.86 11.01
C ARG A 99 -7.57 -5.36 12.25
N ASP A 100 -7.55 -4.47 13.24
CA ASP A 100 -6.74 -4.63 14.43
C ASP A 100 -7.52 -5.40 15.50
N ALA A 101 -7.79 -6.67 15.23
CA ALA A 101 -8.22 -7.60 16.27
C ALA A 101 -7.03 -7.87 17.20
N LYS A 102 -7.26 -7.86 18.52
CA LYS A 102 -6.18 -7.98 19.52
C LYS A 102 -5.31 -9.24 19.34
N ASP A 103 -5.89 -10.29 18.79
CA ASP A 103 -5.27 -11.60 18.52
C ASP A 103 -4.51 -11.65 17.19
N GLY A 104 -4.57 -10.61 16.35
CA GLY A 104 -3.89 -10.58 15.06
C GLY A 104 -4.50 -11.49 14.00
N LYS A 105 -5.75 -11.95 14.16
CA LYS A 105 -6.46 -12.87 13.24
C LYS A 105 -6.33 -12.52 11.75
N GLU A 106 -6.26 -11.24 11.41
CA GLU A 106 -6.27 -10.71 10.04
C GLU A 106 -4.91 -10.16 9.58
N LYS A 107 -3.82 -10.48 10.28
CA LYS A 107 -2.47 -10.06 9.90
C LYS A 107 -1.82 -11.06 8.95
N ALA A 108 -0.93 -10.60 8.08
CA ALA A 108 -0.42 -11.41 6.96
C ALA A 108 0.92 -12.11 7.26
N ALA A 109 1.64 -11.73 8.31
CA ALA A 109 2.91 -12.37 8.69
C ALA A 109 2.69 -13.64 9.54
N GLN A 110 1.79 -14.52 9.10
CA GLN A 110 1.48 -15.80 9.73
C GLN A 110 1.01 -16.80 8.66
N THR A 111 1.25 -18.10 8.86
CA THR A 111 0.98 -19.10 7.80
C THR A 111 -0.49 -19.32 7.51
N LEU A 112 -1.40 -19.08 8.48
CA LEU A 112 -2.84 -19.19 8.31
C LEU A 112 -3.55 -17.90 8.70
N ILE A 113 -4.32 -17.32 7.79
CA ILE A 113 -5.10 -16.11 8.06
C ILE A 113 -6.59 -16.40 7.93
N THR A 114 -7.38 -15.95 8.91
CA THR A 114 -8.84 -16.02 8.83
C THR A 114 -9.40 -14.65 8.53
N VAL A 115 -9.99 -14.48 7.35
CA VAL A 115 -10.26 -13.16 6.80
C VAL A 115 -11.66 -13.11 6.16
N PRO A 116 -12.40 -11.98 6.30
CA PRO A 116 -13.62 -11.76 5.54
C PRO A 116 -13.37 -11.72 4.04
N THR A 117 -14.28 -12.32 3.29
CA THR A 117 -14.22 -12.36 1.83
C THR A 117 -14.31 -10.98 1.16
N PHE A 118 -14.79 -9.93 1.84
CA PHE A 118 -14.76 -8.55 1.30
C PHE A 118 -13.37 -7.89 1.36
N LEU A 119 -12.39 -8.50 2.06
CA LEU A 119 -11.00 -8.02 2.16
C LEU A 119 -10.04 -8.75 1.21
N LEU A 120 -10.56 -9.57 0.31
CA LEU A 120 -9.79 -10.30 -0.68
C LEU A 120 -10.48 -10.32 -2.04
N GLY A 121 -9.71 -10.69 -3.06
CA GLY A 121 -10.19 -11.00 -4.39
C GLY A 121 -9.56 -12.30 -4.88
N ARG A 122 -10.16 -12.90 -5.92
CA ARG A 122 -9.51 -13.99 -6.64
C ARG A 122 -8.33 -13.45 -7.43
N MET A 123 -7.26 -14.24 -7.47
CA MET A 123 -6.13 -13.94 -8.32
C MET A 123 -6.49 -14.18 -9.79
N PRO A 124 -6.23 -13.21 -10.68
CA PRO A 124 -6.30 -13.45 -12.11
C PRO A 124 -5.34 -14.56 -12.55
N ALA A 125 -5.72 -15.28 -13.60
CA ALA A 125 -4.90 -16.34 -14.15
C ALA A 125 -3.53 -15.82 -14.63
N GLY A 126 -2.47 -16.58 -14.36
CA GLY A 126 -1.10 -16.23 -14.76
C GLY A 126 -0.37 -15.24 -13.86
N LEU A 127 -1.04 -14.65 -12.86
CA LEU A 127 -0.41 -13.79 -11.86
C LEU A 127 0.35 -14.65 -10.83
N SER A 128 1.62 -14.34 -10.58
CA SER A 128 2.37 -15.00 -9.50
C SER A 128 1.98 -14.44 -8.12
N MET A 129 2.15 -15.24 -7.07
CA MET A 129 1.88 -14.78 -5.68
C MET A 129 2.79 -13.61 -5.28
N GLN A 130 4.05 -13.62 -5.74
CA GLN A 130 5.03 -12.56 -5.53
C GLN A 130 4.57 -11.25 -6.16
N GLN A 131 4.01 -11.31 -7.37
CA GLN A 131 3.43 -10.15 -8.02
C GLN A 131 2.17 -9.67 -7.29
N ALA A 132 1.30 -10.60 -6.90
CA ALA A 132 0.02 -10.30 -6.27
C ALA A 132 0.17 -9.48 -4.98
N VAL A 133 1.14 -9.82 -4.12
CA VAL A 133 1.35 -9.11 -2.84
C VAL A 133 1.91 -7.69 -2.98
N THR A 134 2.19 -7.24 -4.20
CA THR A 134 2.60 -5.85 -4.48
C THR A 134 1.42 -4.92 -4.72
N VAL A 135 0.20 -5.43 -4.85
CA VAL A 135 -0.94 -4.69 -5.44
C VAL A 135 -1.91 -4.10 -4.40
N PRO A 136 -2.52 -4.89 -3.49
CA PRO A 136 -3.78 -4.50 -2.84
C PRO A 136 -3.72 -3.20 -2.02
N ASP A 137 -2.80 -3.11 -1.07
CA ASP A 137 -2.65 -1.95 -0.18
C ASP A 137 -2.37 -0.66 -0.97
N ASN A 138 -1.57 -0.74 -2.02
CA ASN A 138 -1.18 0.42 -2.81
C ASN A 138 -2.34 0.90 -3.70
N ILE A 139 -3.10 0.02 -4.34
CA ILE A 139 -4.28 0.41 -5.12
C ILE A 139 -5.34 1.04 -4.21
N VAL A 140 -5.62 0.41 -3.06
CA VAL A 140 -6.53 0.98 -2.04
C VAL A 140 -6.07 2.38 -1.64
N THR A 141 -4.77 2.57 -1.44
CA THR A 141 -4.18 3.86 -1.09
C THR A 141 -4.37 4.91 -2.18
N VAL A 142 -4.17 4.55 -3.45
CA VAL A 142 -4.41 5.44 -4.60
C VAL A 142 -5.87 5.88 -4.66
N PHE A 143 -6.81 4.95 -4.55
CA PHE A 143 -8.24 5.26 -4.58
C PHE A 143 -8.70 6.10 -3.39
N GLN A 144 -8.19 5.82 -2.19
CA GLN A 144 -8.43 6.63 -1.00
C GLN A 144 -7.92 8.07 -1.22
N ALA A 145 -6.66 8.23 -1.65
CA ALA A 145 -6.06 9.53 -1.87
C ALA A 145 -6.79 10.32 -2.98
N ALA A 146 -7.13 9.66 -4.09
CA ALA A 146 -7.81 10.29 -5.20
C ALA A 146 -9.24 10.70 -4.83
N VAL A 147 -10.09 9.75 -4.43
CA VAL A 147 -11.54 9.97 -4.33
C VAL A 147 -11.92 10.68 -3.04
N VAL A 148 -11.27 10.34 -1.92
CA VAL A 148 -11.65 10.89 -0.60
C VAL A 148 -10.85 12.13 -0.26
N ASP A 149 -9.53 12.08 -0.43
CA ASP A 149 -8.66 13.16 0.02
C ASP A 149 -8.55 14.30 -1.01
N LEU A 150 -8.49 13.96 -2.31
CA LEU A 150 -8.45 14.94 -3.41
C LEU A 150 -9.80 15.21 -4.09
N GLU A 151 -10.84 14.42 -3.80
CA GLU A 151 -12.15 14.47 -4.50
C GLU A 151 -12.01 14.40 -6.04
N LEU A 152 -11.03 13.64 -6.52
CA LEU A 152 -10.88 13.28 -7.92
C LEU A 152 -11.76 12.04 -8.22
N PRO A 153 -12.74 12.14 -9.12
CA PRO A 153 -13.65 11.04 -9.40
C PRO A 153 -12.93 9.88 -10.11
N LEU A 154 -13.00 8.70 -9.50
CA LEU A 154 -12.64 7.43 -10.13
C LEU A 154 -13.89 6.52 -10.16
N PRO A 155 -14.87 6.79 -11.04
CA PRO A 155 -16.12 6.04 -11.07
C PRO A 155 -15.88 4.56 -11.39
N TRP A 156 -16.72 3.70 -10.82
CA TRP A 156 -16.72 2.26 -11.09
C TRP A 156 -18.16 1.72 -11.20
N PRO A 157 -18.52 1.07 -12.32
CA PRO A 157 -17.75 0.95 -13.57
C PRO A 157 -17.51 2.32 -14.21
N ILE A 158 -16.51 2.41 -15.08
CA ILE A 158 -16.21 3.64 -15.84
C ILE A 158 -17.32 3.82 -16.89
N PRO A 159 -18.05 4.95 -16.90
CA PRO A 159 -19.09 5.19 -17.92
C PRO A 159 -18.48 5.25 -19.33
N GLU A 160 -19.26 4.84 -20.34
CA GLU A 160 -18.84 4.94 -21.73
C GLU A 160 -18.57 6.41 -22.11
N GLY A 161 -17.43 6.66 -22.77
CA GLY A 161 -17.01 8.00 -23.16
C GLY A 161 -16.63 8.92 -22.00
N TRP A 162 -16.44 8.38 -20.79
CA TRP A 162 -16.11 9.19 -19.62
C TRP A 162 -14.76 9.90 -19.77
N VAL A 163 -14.74 11.18 -19.39
CA VAL A 163 -13.56 12.04 -19.30
C VAL A 163 -13.63 12.74 -17.95
N PRO A 164 -12.57 12.71 -17.12
CA PRO A 164 -12.59 13.40 -15.84
C PRO A 164 -12.69 14.92 -16.03
N PRO A 165 -13.39 15.65 -15.14
CA PRO A 165 -13.45 17.11 -15.20
C PRO A 165 -12.10 17.82 -15.21
N ALA A 166 -11.07 17.17 -14.65
CA ALA A 166 -9.71 17.67 -14.54
C ALA A 166 -8.70 16.90 -15.41
N ALA A 167 -9.13 16.41 -16.59
CA ALA A 167 -8.30 15.58 -17.48
C ALA A 167 -6.93 16.19 -17.80
N GLU A 168 -6.87 17.49 -18.11
CA GLU A 168 -5.61 18.18 -18.47
C GLU A 168 -4.94 18.89 -17.30
N ALA A 169 -5.61 18.94 -16.15
CA ALA A 169 -5.09 19.63 -14.99
C ALA A 169 -3.83 18.89 -14.47
N PRO A 170 -2.73 19.60 -14.16
CA PRO A 170 -1.55 18.96 -13.62
C PRO A 170 -1.84 18.26 -12.30
N ILE A 171 -1.50 16.98 -12.21
CA ILE A 171 -1.45 16.23 -10.96
C ILE A 171 0.03 16.02 -10.63
N LEU A 172 0.51 16.66 -9.57
CA LEU A 172 1.88 16.51 -9.09
C LEU A 172 1.98 15.28 -8.18
N LEU A 173 2.75 14.29 -8.60
CA LEU A 173 3.02 13.07 -7.85
C LEU A 173 4.45 13.11 -7.29
N TRP A 174 4.59 13.39 -5.99
CA TRP A 174 5.88 13.33 -5.33
C TRP A 174 6.16 11.91 -4.81
N GLY A 175 7.32 11.35 -5.14
CA GLY A 175 7.65 9.96 -4.81
C GLY A 175 7.15 8.95 -5.83
N GLY A 176 7.14 9.31 -7.12
CA GLY A 176 6.57 8.49 -8.20
C GLY A 176 7.14 7.08 -8.34
N ALA A 177 8.40 6.87 -7.95
CA ALA A 177 9.05 5.54 -7.97
C ALA A 177 8.74 4.68 -6.73
N GLY A 178 7.95 5.17 -5.78
CA GLY A 178 7.40 4.35 -4.70
C GLY A 178 6.21 3.52 -5.17
N SER A 179 5.82 2.49 -4.42
CA SER A 179 4.74 1.58 -4.82
C SER A 179 3.42 2.30 -5.10
N VAL A 180 3.02 3.23 -4.23
CA VAL A 180 1.81 4.05 -4.42
C VAL A 180 1.93 4.95 -5.64
N GLY A 181 3.08 5.59 -5.86
CA GLY A 181 3.33 6.48 -6.99
C GLY A 181 3.20 5.77 -8.34
N MET A 182 3.79 4.57 -8.46
CA MET A 182 3.72 3.77 -9.69
C MET A 182 2.29 3.33 -10.03
N TYR A 183 1.48 2.98 -9.04
CA TYR A 183 0.06 2.70 -9.27
C TYR A 183 -0.77 3.95 -9.52
N ALA A 184 -0.47 5.08 -8.84
CA ALA A 184 -1.15 6.35 -9.08
C ALA A 184 -1.03 6.75 -10.55
N ILE A 185 0.15 6.56 -11.16
CA ILE A 185 0.36 6.85 -12.58
C ILE A 185 -0.57 6.00 -13.46
N GLN A 186 -0.56 4.68 -13.27
CA GLN A 186 -1.35 3.75 -14.09
C GLN A 186 -2.86 3.97 -13.93
N VAL A 187 -3.33 4.11 -12.67
CA VAL A 187 -4.74 4.36 -12.35
C VAL A 187 -5.19 5.68 -12.94
N PHE A 188 -4.46 6.77 -12.71
CA PHE A 188 -4.87 8.07 -13.25
C PHE A 188 -4.89 8.10 -14.76
N ARG A 189 -3.93 7.44 -15.42
CA ARG A 189 -3.95 7.32 -16.88
C ARG A 189 -5.13 6.55 -17.41
N HIS A 190 -5.46 5.43 -16.78
CA HIS A 190 -6.62 4.65 -17.18
C HIS A 190 -7.92 5.44 -17.00
N TRP A 191 -8.00 6.23 -15.93
CA TRP A 191 -9.09 7.19 -15.70
C TRP A 191 -8.90 8.53 -16.44
N GLY A 192 -8.15 8.58 -17.54
CA GLY A 192 -8.15 9.74 -18.44
C GLY A 192 -7.52 11.03 -17.89
N TYR A 193 -6.84 11.00 -16.74
CA TYR A 193 -6.01 12.11 -16.28
C TYR A 193 -4.67 12.08 -17.02
N ARG A 194 -4.41 13.12 -17.82
CA ARG A 194 -3.34 13.10 -18.82
C ARG A 194 -2.08 13.88 -18.43
N ASN A 195 -2.16 14.78 -17.47
CA ASN A 195 -1.05 15.66 -17.11
C ASN A 195 -0.41 15.26 -15.76
N LEU A 196 0.26 14.11 -15.75
CA LEU A 196 0.93 13.57 -14.56
C LEU A 196 2.36 14.09 -14.47
N VAL A 197 2.59 15.04 -13.56
CA VAL A 197 3.91 15.61 -13.28
C VAL A 197 4.54 14.82 -12.14
N VAL A 198 5.55 14.02 -12.44
CA VAL A 198 6.08 13.02 -11.50
C VAL A 198 7.44 13.42 -10.97
N VAL A 199 7.65 13.31 -9.66
CA VAL A 199 8.94 13.59 -9.01
C VAL A 199 9.52 12.29 -8.43
N ALA A 200 10.68 11.88 -8.92
CA ALA A 200 11.38 10.66 -8.53
C ALA A 200 12.85 10.71 -8.95
N SER A 201 13.69 9.79 -8.45
CA SER A 201 15.10 9.69 -8.87
C SER A 201 15.23 9.53 -10.40
N ALA A 202 16.19 10.20 -11.04
CA ALA A 202 16.37 10.16 -12.50
C ALA A 202 16.44 8.75 -13.10
N LYS A 203 17.07 7.80 -12.41
CA LYS A 203 17.19 6.41 -12.84
C LYS A 203 15.86 5.68 -13.09
N HIS A 204 14.75 6.20 -12.54
CA HIS A 204 13.42 5.61 -12.67
C HIS A 204 12.54 6.29 -13.73
N HIS A 205 12.98 7.41 -14.31
CA HIS A 205 12.15 8.25 -15.19
C HIS A 205 11.62 7.48 -16.40
N ALA A 206 12.49 6.75 -17.12
CA ALA A 206 12.07 5.98 -18.29
C ALA A 206 10.98 4.94 -17.96
N TYR A 207 11.06 4.29 -16.80
CA TYR A 207 10.04 3.34 -16.37
C TYR A 207 8.73 4.07 -16.02
N LEU A 208 8.80 5.18 -15.27
CA LEU A 208 7.63 5.98 -14.90
C LEU A 208 6.92 6.58 -16.12
N GLU A 209 7.67 7.03 -17.13
CA GLU A 209 7.15 7.48 -18.43
C GLU A 209 6.46 6.34 -19.17
N SER A 210 7.02 5.12 -19.14
CA SER A 210 6.37 3.94 -19.73
C SER A 210 5.06 3.54 -19.04
N LEU A 211 4.89 3.91 -17.75
CA LEU A 211 3.62 3.77 -17.03
C LEU A 211 2.64 4.91 -17.34
N GLY A 212 3.14 6.00 -17.91
CA GLY A 212 2.37 7.17 -18.33
C GLY A 212 2.65 8.45 -17.54
N ALA A 213 3.81 8.63 -16.90
CA ALA A 213 4.20 9.97 -16.48
C ALA A 213 4.22 10.93 -17.70
N ALA A 214 3.65 12.13 -17.59
CA ALA A 214 3.72 13.12 -18.67
C ALA A 214 5.11 13.78 -18.72
N VAL A 215 5.68 14.02 -17.55
CA VAL A 215 7.04 14.52 -17.37
C VAL A 215 7.57 14.03 -16.02
N CYS A 216 8.88 13.79 -15.96
CA CYS A 216 9.57 13.44 -14.71
C CYS A 216 10.58 14.51 -14.29
N PHE A 217 10.69 14.73 -12.98
CA PHE A 217 11.70 15.61 -12.37
C PHE A 217 12.49 14.85 -11.30
N ASP A 218 13.81 15.08 -11.23
CA ASP A 218 14.65 14.52 -10.16
C ASP A 218 14.58 15.40 -8.91
N TYR A 219 14.13 14.83 -7.79
CA TYR A 219 14.11 15.54 -6.51
C TYR A 219 15.51 15.91 -5.99
N ARG A 220 16.58 15.31 -6.53
CA ARG A 220 17.97 15.67 -6.21
C ARG A 220 18.46 16.91 -6.95
N ASP A 221 17.75 17.37 -7.98
CA ASP A 221 18.08 18.64 -8.63
C ASP A 221 17.83 19.79 -7.63
N LYS A 222 18.88 20.54 -7.29
CA LYS A 222 18.80 21.70 -6.38
C LYS A 222 17.83 22.78 -6.87
N HIS A 223 17.46 22.77 -8.14
CA HIS A 223 16.51 23.67 -8.77
C HIS A 223 15.15 23.01 -9.05
N VAL A 224 14.88 21.80 -8.56
CA VAL A 224 13.66 21.04 -8.86
C VAL A 224 12.37 21.84 -8.64
N VAL A 225 12.26 22.57 -7.53
CA VAL A 225 11.08 23.40 -7.22
C VAL A 225 10.87 24.46 -8.29
N ARG A 226 11.93 25.19 -8.67
CA ARG A 226 11.86 26.24 -9.70
C ARG A 226 11.46 25.65 -11.05
N ARG A 227 12.05 24.52 -11.44
CA ARG A 227 11.77 23.87 -12.72
C ARG A 227 10.33 23.37 -12.82
N ILE A 228 9.80 22.81 -11.73
CA ILE A 228 8.40 22.40 -11.65
C ILE A 228 7.49 23.64 -11.74
N GLN A 229 7.81 24.74 -11.07
CA GLN A 229 7.04 26.00 -11.18
C GLN A 229 7.03 26.55 -12.61
N GLU A 230 8.18 26.56 -13.28
CA GLU A 230 8.30 26.98 -14.68
C GLU A 230 7.47 26.09 -15.61
N HIS A 231 7.45 24.77 -15.37
CA HIS A 231 6.65 23.82 -16.13
C HIS A 231 5.14 23.97 -15.89
N LEU A 232 4.72 24.13 -14.64
CA LEU A 232 3.30 24.29 -14.26
C LEU A 232 2.75 25.66 -14.64
N GLY A 233 3.63 26.66 -14.81
CA GLY A 233 3.24 28.04 -15.07
C GLY A 233 2.48 28.68 -13.90
N PRO A 234 1.81 29.82 -14.12
CA PRO A 234 1.14 30.58 -13.07
C PRO A 234 -0.05 29.86 -12.44
N GLY A 235 -0.62 28.85 -13.12
CA GLY A 235 -1.73 28.05 -12.60
C GLY A 235 -1.31 27.04 -11.53
N GLY A 236 -0.03 26.66 -11.47
CA GLY A 236 0.45 25.65 -10.54
C GLY A 236 -0.20 24.28 -10.74
N ALA A 237 -0.12 23.43 -9.71
CA ALA A 237 -0.82 22.15 -9.68
C ALA A 237 -2.06 22.26 -8.78
N PRO A 238 -3.28 22.04 -9.30
CA PRO A 238 -4.48 21.99 -8.45
C PRO A 238 -4.51 20.75 -7.56
N TYR A 239 -3.80 19.68 -7.93
CA TYR A 239 -3.76 18.44 -7.18
C TYR A 239 -2.32 17.98 -6.93
N VAL A 240 -2.03 17.59 -5.69
CA VAL A 240 -0.74 17.04 -5.29
C VAL A 240 -0.96 15.77 -4.47
N ILE A 241 -0.19 14.72 -4.78
CA ILE A 241 -0.08 13.53 -3.93
C ILE A 241 1.37 13.40 -3.49
N ASP A 242 1.58 13.45 -2.17
CA ASP A 242 2.86 13.13 -1.55
C ASP A 242 2.87 11.66 -1.11
N CYS A 243 3.56 10.81 -1.87
CA CYS A 243 3.74 9.39 -1.57
C CYS A 243 4.88 9.11 -0.57
N ILE A 244 5.55 10.14 -0.05
CA ILE A 244 6.72 10.02 0.83
C ILE A 244 6.40 10.44 2.26
N GLY A 245 5.69 11.56 2.45
CA GLY A 245 5.28 12.01 3.79
C GLY A 245 6.44 12.34 4.72
N HIS A 246 7.48 13.04 4.25
CA HIS A 246 8.62 13.42 5.09
C HIS A 246 8.68 14.95 5.27
N LEU A 247 8.71 15.41 6.53
CA LEU A 247 8.55 16.83 6.89
C LEU A 247 9.58 17.75 6.18
N THR A 248 10.86 17.43 6.30
CA THR A 248 11.93 18.18 5.64
C THR A 248 12.28 17.66 4.24
N GLY A 249 11.69 16.53 3.86
CA GLY A 249 12.02 15.79 2.64
C GLY A 249 11.10 16.19 1.49
N SER A 250 9.95 15.53 1.40
CA SER A 250 8.94 15.80 0.37
C SER A 250 8.10 17.03 0.67
N LEU A 251 7.73 17.28 1.94
CA LEU A 251 6.83 18.37 2.29
C LEU A 251 7.50 19.75 2.13
N GLY A 252 8.78 19.88 2.44
CA GLY A 252 9.55 21.12 2.26
C GLY A 252 9.49 21.73 0.85
N PRO A 253 9.69 20.97 -0.25
CA PRO A 253 9.47 21.48 -1.61
C PRO A 253 7.99 21.57 -1.98
N ILE A 254 7.13 20.65 -1.54
CA ILE A 254 5.69 20.66 -1.89
C ILE A 254 4.98 21.91 -1.35
N THR A 255 5.29 22.35 -0.12
CA THR A 255 4.71 23.59 0.47
C THR A 255 5.07 24.84 -0.34
N LYS A 256 6.19 24.83 -1.05
CA LYS A 256 6.61 25.91 -1.97
C LYS A 256 5.88 25.85 -3.31
N LEU A 257 5.49 24.66 -3.76
CA LEU A 257 4.79 24.42 -5.02
C LEU A 257 3.27 24.63 -4.91
N ALA A 258 2.67 24.17 -3.82
CA ALA A 258 1.24 24.32 -3.56
C ALA A 258 0.88 25.80 -3.39
N GLY A 259 -0.28 26.18 -3.92
CA GLY A 259 -0.82 27.53 -3.87
C GLY A 259 -2.27 27.53 -3.44
N LYS A 260 -2.88 28.73 -3.42
CA LYS A 260 -4.29 28.90 -3.09
C LYS A 260 -5.16 27.99 -3.97
N GLY A 261 -6.00 27.18 -3.35
CA GLY A 261 -6.88 26.22 -4.03
C GLY A 261 -6.24 24.88 -4.39
N THR A 262 -4.92 24.71 -4.22
CA THR A 262 -4.28 23.41 -4.37
C THR A 262 -4.79 22.45 -3.28
N ARG A 263 -5.18 21.25 -3.69
CA ARG A 263 -5.52 20.13 -2.81
C ARG A 263 -4.33 19.19 -2.71
N VAL A 264 -3.91 18.90 -1.49
CA VAL A 264 -2.74 18.07 -1.21
C VAL A 264 -3.15 16.85 -0.39
N ALA A 265 -2.90 15.67 -0.91
CA ALA A 265 -3.03 14.39 -0.21
C ALA A 265 -1.64 13.90 0.21
N VAL A 266 -1.42 13.76 1.52
CA VAL A 266 -0.12 13.35 2.08
C VAL A 266 -0.24 11.97 2.71
N MET A 267 0.57 11.00 2.30
CA MET A 267 0.60 9.68 2.95
C MET A 267 1.02 9.84 4.41
N LEU A 268 0.22 9.29 5.32
CA LEU A 268 0.52 9.28 6.76
C LEU A 268 1.17 7.96 7.20
N PRO A 269 1.99 7.98 8.26
CA PRO A 269 2.39 9.15 9.06
C PRO A 269 3.31 10.13 8.31
N VAL A 270 3.34 11.38 8.75
CA VAL A 270 4.48 12.25 8.41
C VAL A 270 5.67 11.85 9.27
N VAL A 271 6.79 11.53 8.62
CA VAL A 271 8.09 11.35 9.28
C VAL A 271 8.65 12.73 9.61
N VAL A 272 8.68 13.05 10.91
CA VAL A 272 9.26 14.30 11.44
C VAL A 272 10.77 14.14 11.58
N SER A 273 11.22 12.98 12.06
CA SER A 273 12.62 12.60 12.09
C SER A 273 12.79 11.10 11.83
N ASP A 274 13.78 10.76 11.00
CA ASP A 274 14.24 9.40 10.78
C ASP A 274 14.79 8.77 12.09
N PRO A 275 14.76 7.44 12.23
CA PRO A 275 15.43 6.77 13.34
C PRO A 275 16.97 6.92 13.21
N THR A 276 17.65 7.03 14.35
CA THR A 276 19.13 6.93 14.44
C THR A 276 19.52 5.68 15.24
N GLU A 277 20.81 5.38 15.35
CA GLU A 277 21.30 4.29 16.21
C GLU A 277 20.77 4.39 17.66
N THR A 278 20.55 5.60 18.17
CA THR A 278 20.17 5.82 19.57
C THR A 278 18.76 6.40 19.76
N GLN A 279 18.12 6.92 18.71
CA GLN A 279 16.82 7.60 18.82
C GLN A 279 15.77 6.95 17.93
N ALA A 280 14.59 6.71 18.52
CA ALA A 280 13.41 6.28 17.80
C ALA A 280 12.93 7.36 16.82
N PRO A 281 12.24 6.97 15.73
CA PRO A 281 11.69 7.93 14.79
C PRO A 281 10.53 8.71 15.42
N VAL A 282 10.29 9.92 14.94
CA VAL A 282 9.13 10.74 15.35
C VAL A 282 8.14 10.82 14.20
N TYR A 283 6.91 10.45 14.48
CA TYR A 283 5.80 10.43 13.53
C TYR A 283 4.72 11.43 13.93
N GLN A 284 4.10 12.04 12.94
CA GLN A 284 2.94 12.90 13.10
C GLN A 284 1.76 12.34 12.29
N MET A 285 0.61 12.13 12.94
CA MET A 285 -0.59 11.52 12.34
C MET A 285 -1.69 12.53 11.99
N THR A 286 -1.49 13.81 12.30
CA THR A 286 -2.44 14.91 12.10
C THR A 286 -1.70 16.11 11.52
N GLU A 287 -2.40 16.94 10.75
CA GLU A 287 -1.90 18.26 10.28
C GLU A 287 -0.50 18.20 9.62
N PRO A 288 -0.36 17.52 8.46
CA PRO A 288 0.92 17.43 7.75
C PRO A 288 1.53 18.81 7.49
N ALA A 289 2.78 19.03 7.92
CA ALA A 289 3.51 20.30 7.75
C ALA A 289 2.73 21.56 8.20
N GLU A 290 2.05 21.47 9.34
CA GLU A 290 1.34 22.59 9.96
C GLU A 290 2.20 23.88 9.98
N GLY A 291 1.57 25.01 9.66
CA GLY A 291 2.22 26.33 9.63
C GLY A 291 3.14 26.59 8.43
N GLN A 292 3.41 25.59 7.57
CA GLN A 292 4.29 25.77 6.39
C GLN A 292 3.52 26.02 5.08
N TRP A 293 2.20 25.80 5.07
CA TRP A 293 1.37 25.97 3.88
C TRP A 293 1.02 27.42 3.62
N LYS A 294 0.95 27.78 2.34
CA LYS A 294 0.40 29.08 1.92
C LYS A 294 -1.10 29.14 2.21
N GLU A 295 -1.61 30.36 2.37
CA GLU A 295 -3.03 30.60 2.60
C GLU A 295 -3.89 29.98 1.49
N GLY A 296 -4.94 29.25 1.89
CA GLY A 296 -5.91 28.63 0.99
C GLY A 296 -5.48 27.30 0.35
N VAL A 297 -4.35 26.71 0.74
CA VAL A 297 -4.03 25.30 0.42
C VAL A 297 -4.92 24.38 1.26
N VAL A 298 -5.50 23.35 0.66
CA VAL A 298 -6.31 22.34 1.34
C VAL A 298 -5.50 21.06 1.49
N VAL A 299 -5.18 20.67 2.73
CA VAL A 299 -4.31 19.52 3.00
C VAL A 299 -5.10 18.42 3.71
N ARG A 300 -4.93 17.19 3.25
CA ARG A 300 -5.53 15.97 3.82
C ARG A 300 -4.43 14.94 4.03
N GLY A 301 -4.38 14.36 5.23
CA GLY A 301 -3.55 13.18 5.48
C GLY A 301 -4.29 11.92 5.04
N VAL A 302 -3.71 11.18 4.10
CA VAL A 302 -4.27 9.93 3.56
C VAL A 302 -4.20 8.85 4.62
N ARG A 303 -5.35 8.29 4.98
CA ARG A 303 -5.48 7.20 5.95
C ARG A 303 -6.06 5.98 5.26
N THR A 304 -5.22 5.21 4.58
CA THR A 304 -5.60 4.02 3.79
C THR A 304 -6.52 3.07 4.55
N HIS A 305 -6.25 2.82 5.83
CA HIS A 305 -7.03 1.95 6.71
C HIS A 305 -8.50 2.40 6.90
N PHE A 306 -8.87 3.62 6.48
CA PHE A 306 -10.24 4.13 6.57
C PHE A 306 -11.06 3.92 5.29
N TYR A 307 -10.50 3.28 4.25
CA TYR A 307 -11.18 3.12 2.97
C TYR A 307 -12.54 2.41 3.08
N LEU A 308 -12.71 1.53 4.08
CA LEU A 308 -13.97 0.83 4.34
C LEU A 308 -15.14 1.75 4.75
N LYS A 309 -14.87 3.03 5.08
CA LYS A 309 -15.93 4.04 5.30
C LYS A 309 -16.61 4.43 4.00
N ASN A 310 -15.94 4.24 2.86
CA ASN A 310 -16.55 4.38 1.54
C ASN A 310 -17.21 3.04 1.17
N GLN A 311 -18.53 3.05 1.02
CA GLN A 311 -19.30 1.84 0.77
C GLN A 311 -18.90 1.15 -0.56
N LEU A 312 -18.67 1.92 -1.62
CA LEU A 312 -18.19 1.38 -2.90
C LEU A 312 -16.85 0.65 -2.70
N PHE A 313 -15.92 1.24 -1.96
CA PHE A 313 -14.62 0.62 -1.75
C PHE A 313 -14.70 -0.61 -0.87
N LYS A 314 -15.52 -0.57 0.20
CA LYS A 314 -15.79 -1.74 1.03
C LYS A 314 -16.34 -2.90 0.21
N ASP A 315 -17.26 -2.62 -0.71
CA ASP A 315 -17.98 -3.67 -1.44
C ASP A 315 -17.24 -4.16 -2.69
N LYS A 316 -16.41 -3.32 -3.32
CA LYS A 316 -15.87 -3.64 -4.65
C LYS A 316 -14.35 -3.56 -4.77
N MET A 317 -13.64 -2.89 -3.85
CA MET A 317 -12.21 -2.61 -4.06
C MET A 317 -11.37 -3.88 -4.22
N GLN A 318 -11.47 -4.78 -3.24
CA GLN A 318 -10.68 -6.01 -3.20
C GLN A 318 -11.28 -7.11 -4.08
N THR A 319 -12.61 -7.15 -4.13
CA THR A 319 -13.40 -8.26 -4.66
C THR A 319 -13.62 -8.16 -6.17
N GLU A 320 -13.59 -6.94 -6.72
CA GLU A 320 -13.96 -6.66 -8.12
C GLU A 320 -12.96 -5.72 -8.80
N ILE A 321 -12.70 -4.53 -8.26
CA ILE A 321 -11.85 -3.51 -8.89
C ILE A 321 -10.42 -4.02 -9.06
N ILE A 322 -9.73 -4.39 -7.97
CA ILE A 322 -8.34 -4.84 -8.03
C ILE A 322 -8.17 -6.05 -8.98
N PRO A 323 -8.95 -7.15 -8.87
CA PRO A 323 -8.86 -8.26 -9.80
C PRO A 323 -9.08 -7.84 -11.26
N THR A 324 -10.08 -7.00 -11.53
CA THR A 324 -10.38 -6.53 -12.89
C THR A 324 -9.24 -5.69 -13.47
N LEU A 325 -8.66 -4.79 -12.68
CA LEU A 325 -7.54 -3.95 -13.13
C LEU A 325 -6.31 -4.79 -13.48
N LEU A 326 -6.08 -5.88 -12.74
CA LEU A 326 -5.00 -6.83 -13.01
C LEU A 326 -5.30 -7.70 -14.24
N GLU A 327 -6.50 -8.27 -14.32
CA GLU A 327 -6.92 -9.15 -15.43
C GLU A 327 -6.91 -8.43 -16.78
N GLN A 328 -7.36 -7.18 -16.81
CA GLN A 328 -7.37 -6.35 -18.02
C GLN A 328 -5.99 -5.72 -18.32
N GLY A 329 -4.98 -5.97 -17.48
CA GLY A 329 -3.64 -5.40 -17.64
C GLY A 329 -3.60 -3.87 -17.51
N ILE A 330 -4.63 -3.27 -16.90
CA ILE A 330 -4.72 -1.83 -16.63
C ILE A 330 -3.65 -1.42 -15.63
N VAL A 331 -3.49 -2.23 -14.58
CA VAL A 331 -2.34 -2.11 -13.69
C VAL A 331 -1.44 -3.32 -13.85
N ARG A 332 -0.14 -3.05 -13.89
CA ARG A 332 0.91 -4.06 -13.84
C ARG A 332 1.44 -4.12 -12.42
N PRO A 333 1.65 -5.32 -11.86
CA PRO A 333 2.32 -5.49 -10.58
C PRO A 333 3.64 -4.73 -10.55
N ASN A 334 3.95 -4.09 -9.43
CA ASN A 334 5.21 -3.36 -9.29
C ASN A 334 6.41 -4.31 -9.39
N PRO A 335 7.56 -3.81 -9.87
CA PRO A 335 8.83 -4.50 -9.69
C PRO A 335 9.01 -4.86 -8.22
N HIS A 336 9.56 -6.04 -7.96
CA HIS A 336 9.71 -6.55 -6.61
C HIS A 336 11.05 -7.26 -6.43
N ARG A 337 11.52 -7.21 -5.19
CA ARG A 337 12.68 -7.94 -4.72
C ARG A 337 12.22 -8.98 -3.71
N ILE A 338 12.53 -10.23 -4.00
CA ILE A 338 12.34 -11.32 -3.04
C ILE A 338 13.37 -11.16 -1.93
N VAL A 339 12.91 -11.16 -0.69
CA VAL A 339 13.78 -11.25 0.49
C VAL A 339 13.95 -12.73 0.83
N GLU A 340 15.16 -13.23 0.57
CA GLU A 340 15.56 -14.60 0.84
C GLU A 340 15.98 -14.78 2.30
N GLY A 341 15.83 -16.00 2.82
CA GLY A 341 16.17 -16.37 4.20
C GLY A 341 15.75 -17.82 4.46
N ALA A 342 16.45 -18.52 5.35
CA ALA A 342 16.21 -19.94 5.59
C ALA A 342 14.93 -20.17 6.42
N THR A 343 14.53 -19.19 7.22
CA THR A 343 13.31 -19.26 8.03
C THR A 343 12.34 -18.11 7.74
N LEU A 344 11.07 -18.31 8.11
CA LEU A 344 10.03 -17.28 8.13
C LEU A 344 10.50 -16.01 8.88
N LEU A 345 11.11 -16.19 10.04
CA LEU A 345 11.57 -15.09 10.88
C LEU A 345 12.72 -14.31 10.23
N GLU A 346 13.70 -15.00 9.65
CA GLU A 346 14.83 -14.37 8.97
C GLU A 346 14.35 -13.50 7.80
N ARG A 347 13.46 -14.02 6.95
CA ARG A 347 12.92 -13.27 5.80
C ARG A 347 12.18 -12.00 6.25
N ALA A 348 11.35 -12.10 7.28
CA ALA A 348 10.64 -10.96 7.82
C ALA A 348 11.60 -9.93 8.45
N GLN A 349 12.59 -10.40 9.22
CA GLN A 349 13.58 -9.56 9.88
C GLN A 349 14.45 -8.80 8.86
N ASP A 350 14.91 -9.50 7.83
CA ASP A 350 15.73 -8.93 6.75
C ASP A 350 14.94 -7.91 5.92
N ALA A 351 13.64 -8.14 5.72
CA ALA A 351 12.79 -7.16 5.05
C ALA A 351 12.72 -5.83 5.83
N ILE A 352 12.63 -5.88 7.16
CA ILE A 352 12.69 -4.68 8.02
C ILE A 352 14.08 -4.03 7.95
N VAL A 353 15.17 -4.81 7.98
CA VAL A 353 16.54 -4.28 7.88
C VAL A 353 16.77 -3.57 6.54
N LEU A 354 16.31 -4.16 5.43
CA LEU A 354 16.42 -3.55 4.09
C LEU A 354 15.66 -2.22 4.00
N LEU A 355 14.47 -2.14 4.60
CA LEU A 355 13.71 -0.88 4.68
C LEU A 355 14.43 0.17 5.53
N ARG A 356 14.92 -0.23 6.72
CA ARG A 356 15.65 0.66 7.64
C ARG A 356 16.89 1.26 6.98
N ASN A 357 17.62 0.44 6.22
CA ASN A 357 18.83 0.86 5.50
C ASN A 357 18.54 1.62 4.19
N LYS A 358 17.26 1.89 3.87
CA LYS A 358 16.83 2.53 2.62
C LYS A 358 17.45 1.84 1.38
N ALA A 359 17.61 0.52 1.44
CA ALA A 359 18.33 -0.28 0.45
C ALA A 359 17.52 -0.61 -0.81
N VAL A 360 16.25 -0.18 -0.85
CA VAL A 360 15.28 -0.53 -1.88
C VAL A 360 14.87 0.72 -2.66
N SER A 361 14.77 0.62 -3.98
CA SER A 361 14.46 1.76 -4.83
C SER A 361 13.76 1.32 -6.11
N GLY A 362 12.50 1.73 -6.28
CA GLY A 362 11.70 1.35 -7.46
C GLY A 362 11.10 -0.05 -7.37
N GLU A 363 11.21 -0.71 -6.22
CA GLU A 363 10.80 -2.11 -6.04
C GLU A 363 10.08 -2.29 -4.71
N ARG A 364 9.19 -3.29 -4.64
CA ARG A 364 8.54 -3.74 -3.41
C ARG A 364 9.28 -4.93 -2.82
N LEU A 365 9.49 -4.95 -1.51
CA LEU A 365 10.00 -6.15 -0.84
C LEU A 365 8.87 -7.16 -0.66
N VAL A 366 9.09 -8.39 -1.13
CA VAL A 366 8.16 -9.50 -0.98
C VAL A 366 8.90 -10.68 -0.39
N TRP A 367 8.21 -11.49 0.40
CA TRP A 367 8.82 -12.65 1.03
C TRP A 367 7.83 -13.77 1.26
N ARG A 368 8.37 -14.99 1.27
CA ARG A 368 7.62 -16.23 1.41
C ARG A 368 7.25 -16.47 2.86
N VAL A 369 5.98 -16.75 3.11
CA VAL A 369 5.45 -17.04 4.45
C VAL A 369 5.44 -18.55 4.72
N SER A 370 4.80 -19.33 3.84
CA SER A 370 4.71 -20.78 3.94
C SER A 370 5.67 -21.46 2.96
N GLU A 371 6.33 -22.54 3.39
CA GLU A 371 7.18 -23.36 2.50
C GLU A 371 6.34 -24.32 1.66
N ASP A 372 6.76 -24.63 0.43
CA ASP A 372 5.94 -25.26 -0.62
C ASP A 372 5.31 -26.61 -0.19
N ASP A 373 5.93 -27.34 0.74
CA ASP A 373 5.48 -28.68 1.20
C ASP A 373 4.86 -28.70 2.62
N ALA A 374 4.85 -27.58 3.33
CA ALA A 374 4.38 -27.50 4.71
C ALA A 374 2.95 -26.91 4.75
N ILE A 375 1.95 -27.77 4.94
CA ILE A 375 0.66 -27.33 5.52
C ILE A 375 0.83 -27.01 7.02
N VAL A 376 1.99 -27.37 7.59
CA VAL A 376 2.34 -27.26 9.02
C VAL A 376 3.69 -26.59 9.21
#